data_AF-A0A968X335-F1
#
_entry.id   AF-A0A968X335-F1
#
_cell.length_a   1.000
_cell.length_b   1.000
_cell.length_c   1.000
_cell.angle_alpha   90.00
_cell.angle_beta   90.00
_cell.angle_gamma   90.00
#
_symmetry.space_group_name_H-M   'P 1'
#
loop_
_entity.id
_entity.type
_entity.pdbx_description
1 polymer ?
#
loop_
_entity_poly.entity_id
_entity_poly.type
_entity_poly.pdbx_seq_one_letter_code
_entity_poly.pdbx_strand_id
1 'polypeptide(L)'
;MTKRKPEPKLLPADVPVEMPDLPHAFTITTEAQFKAIGDPVRNRILGIIQQHPATAKQIADRLNATPGAIGHHLKVLEQAGLAMIVARRVTRGIIAKYYTRTARLFNYAAPEGVRAALHPMLDIVNTTRDELAQALADGVPGLEEGFYMAGFPRVRLSKSKIEKYAQRIEAIKDNLLKEKPDSNGVVMGFGFAFFTQPNYVQSLGTSSAEAQSPKPAKRTRKQK
;
A
#
# COMPACT_ATOMS: atom_id res chain seq x y z
N MET A 1 30.79 0.48 14.20
CA MET A 1 31.42 0.85 12.91
C MET A 1 30.34 0.86 11.84
N THR A 2 29.78 2.02 11.52
CA THR A 2 28.72 2.18 10.52
C THR A 2 29.33 2.02 9.14
N LYS A 3 29.11 0.88 8.47
CA LYS A 3 29.50 0.70 7.06
C LYS A 3 28.81 1.81 6.24
N ARG A 4 29.57 2.74 5.67
CA ARG A 4 29.04 3.73 4.70
C ARG A 4 28.37 2.93 3.58
N LYS A 5 27.07 3.18 3.35
CA LYS A 5 26.35 2.63 2.19
C LYS A 5 27.11 3.12 0.93
N PRO A 6 27.53 2.22 0.03
CA PRO A 6 28.30 2.61 -1.15
C PRO A 6 27.53 3.67 -1.94
N GLU A 7 28.22 4.71 -2.40
CA GLU A 7 27.57 5.76 -3.18
C GLU A 7 27.03 5.19 -4.50
N PRO A 8 25.82 5.59 -4.93
CA PRO A 8 25.24 5.13 -6.19
C PRO A 8 26.13 5.53 -7.37
N LYS A 9 26.35 4.60 -8.30
CA LYS A 9 27.21 4.79 -9.48
C LYS A 9 26.66 5.92 -10.37
N LEU A 10 27.56 6.74 -10.91
CA LEU A 10 27.27 7.64 -12.01
C LEU A 10 27.29 6.83 -13.30
N LEU A 11 26.16 6.73 -13.99
CA LEU A 11 26.02 5.97 -15.23
C LEU A 11 26.11 6.90 -16.45
N PRO A 12 26.69 6.41 -17.56
CA PRO A 12 26.56 7.03 -18.87
C PRO A 12 25.09 7.19 -19.30
N ALA A 13 24.83 8.06 -20.29
CA ALA A 13 23.47 8.39 -20.71
C ALA A 13 22.74 7.22 -21.41
N ASP A 14 23.51 6.38 -22.09
CA ASP A 14 23.11 5.25 -22.94
C ASP A 14 22.93 3.93 -22.16
N VAL A 15 23.54 3.79 -20.99
CA VAL A 15 23.47 2.56 -20.18
C VAL A 15 22.19 2.51 -19.36
N PRO A 16 21.21 1.62 -19.63
CA PRO A 16 19.93 1.59 -18.93
C PRO A 16 20.09 1.41 -17.41
N VAL A 17 19.18 2.02 -16.63
CA VAL A 17 19.17 1.86 -15.18
C VAL A 17 18.33 0.63 -14.84
N GLU A 18 19.00 -0.44 -14.46
CA GLU A 18 18.35 -1.70 -14.10
C GLU A 18 17.76 -1.66 -12.68
N MET A 19 16.67 -2.40 -12.47
CA MET A 19 16.14 -2.66 -11.14
C MET A 19 17.14 -3.53 -10.37
N PRO A 20 17.61 -3.09 -9.18
CA PRO A 20 18.43 -3.96 -8.35
C PRO A 20 17.59 -5.12 -7.80
N ASP A 21 18.26 -6.18 -7.35
CA ASP A 21 17.55 -7.23 -6.63
C ASP A 21 17.14 -6.72 -5.24
N LEU A 22 15.84 -6.60 -5.02
CA LEU A 22 15.26 -6.02 -3.82
C LEU A 22 14.87 -7.11 -2.81
N PRO A 23 15.05 -6.86 -1.49
CA PRO A 23 14.45 -7.69 -0.46
C PRO A 23 12.94 -7.89 -0.72
N HIS A 24 12.44 -9.09 -0.46
CA HIS A 24 11.04 -9.43 -0.73
C HIS A 24 10.07 -8.53 0.06
N ALA A 25 10.39 -8.27 1.33
CA ALA A 25 9.56 -7.43 2.18
C ALA A 25 10.40 -6.59 3.14
N PHE A 26 9.84 -5.45 3.53
CA PHE A 26 10.32 -4.62 4.61
C PHE A 26 9.16 -4.31 5.55
N THR A 27 9.35 -4.52 6.85
CA THR A 27 8.31 -4.27 7.85
C THR A 27 8.38 -2.84 8.34
N ILE A 28 7.28 -2.12 8.17
CA ILE A 28 7.07 -0.78 8.72
C ILE A 28 6.75 -0.91 10.21
N THR A 29 7.57 -0.25 11.02
CA THR A 29 7.52 -0.35 12.49
C THR A 29 7.56 1.02 13.18
N THR A 30 7.92 2.09 12.47
CA THR A 30 8.11 3.43 13.05
C THR A 30 7.05 4.42 12.61
N GLU A 31 6.74 5.40 13.45
CA GLU A 31 5.78 6.46 13.13
C GLU A 31 6.18 7.25 11.87
N ALA A 32 7.47 7.53 11.68
CA ALA A 32 7.97 8.22 10.49
C ALA A 32 7.70 7.42 9.22
N GLN A 33 7.86 6.10 9.25
CA GLN A 33 7.52 5.22 8.12
C GLN A 33 6.01 5.17 7.87
N PHE A 34 5.20 5.06 8.93
CA PHE A 34 3.74 5.10 8.81
C PHE A 34 3.25 6.43 8.22
N LYS A 35 3.77 7.56 8.68
CA LYS A 35 3.48 8.89 8.10
C LYS A 35 3.95 9.00 6.65
N ALA A 36 5.13 8.47 6.33
CA ALA A 36 5.66 8.52 4.98
C ALA A 36 4.79 7.69 4.01
N ILE A 37 4.38 6.48 4.39
CA ILE A 37 3.58 5.62 3.51
C ILE A 37 2.08 6.00 3.50
N GLY A 38 1.55 6.66 4.51
CA GLY A 38 0.13 7.06 4.55
C GLY A 38 -0.24 8.22 3.61
N ASP A 39 0.73 8.86 2.96
CA ASP A 39 0.48 10.00 2.07
C ASP A 39 0.15 9.52 0.64
N PRO A 40 -0.97 9.98 0.05
CA PRO A 40 -1.42 9.52 -1.27
C PRO A 40 -0.40 9.77 -2.39
N VAL A 41 0.29 10.92 -2.39
CA VAL A 41 1.28 11.25 -3.42
C VAL A 41 2.50 10.34 -3.27
N ARG A 42 2.95 10.11 -2.04
CA ARG A 42 4.06 9.20 -1.76
C ARG A 42 3.73 7.75 -2.12
N ASN A 43 2.50 7.28 -1.89
CA ASN A 43 2.07 5.96 -2.38
C ASN A 43 2.12 5.86 -3.90
N ARG A 44 1.61 6.86 -4.63
CA ARG A 44 1.71 6.90 -6.09
C ARG A 44 3.16 6.89 -6.58
N ILE A 45 4.05 7.64 -5.91
CA ILE A 45 5.49 7.63 -6.21
C ILE A 45 6.07 6.22 -5.99
N LEU A 46 5.79 5.59 -4.85
CA LEU A 46 6.24 4.23 -4.54
C LEU A 46 5.73 3.22 -5.58
N GLY A 47 4.49 3.34 -6.03
CA GLY A 47 3.91 2.51 -7.09
C GLY A 47 4.63 2.68 -8.43
N ILE A 48 4.97 3.92 -8.82
CA ILE A 48 5.73 4.20 -10.05
C ILE A 48 7.14 3.57 -9.98
N ILE A 49 7.87 3.82 -8.90
CA ILE A 49 9.29 3.39 -8.81
C ILE A 49 9.46 1.90 -8.44
N GLN A 50 8.35 1.20 -8.16
CA GLN A 50 8.32 -0.25 -8.02
C GLN A 50 8.55 -0.96 -9.35
N GLN A 51 8.09 -0.37 -10.46
CA GLN A 51 8.14 -1.00 -11.78
C GLN A 51 9.51 -0.82 -12.44
N HIS A 52 10.08 0.37 -12.30
CA HIS A 52 11.42 0.67 -12.79
C HIS A 52 12.02 1.85 -12.01
N PRO A 53 13.35 2.01 -11.96
CA PRO A 53 13.95 3.16 -11.33
C PRO A 53 13.55 4.44 -12.09
N ALA A 54 13.23 5.51 -11.38
CA ALA A 54 12.81 6.76 -12.01
C ALA A 54 13.38 7.99 -11.31
N THR A 55 13.54 9.06 -12.08
CA THR A 55 13.96 10.37 -11.59
C THR A 55 12.77 11.19 -11.13
N ALA A 56 13.02 12.19 -10.28
CA ALA A 56 11.99 13.13 -9.83
C ALA A 56 11.26 13.79 -11.01
N LYS A 57 11.97 14.10 -12.11
CA LYS A 57 11.36 14.66 -13.32
C LYS A 57 10.41 13.67 -13.99
N GLN A 58 10.85 12.43 -14.24
CA GLN A 58 10.01 11.42 -14.89
C GLN A 58 8.75 11.10 -14.09
N ILE A 59 8.85 11.09 -12.75
CA ILE A 59 7.71 10.89 -11.86
C ILE A 59 6.79 12.11 -11.90
N ALA A 60 7.35 13.33 -11.90
CA ALA A 60 6.59 14.58 -12.00
C ALA A 60 5.77 14.65 -13.30
N ASP A 61 6.38 14.26 -14.43
CA ASP A 61 5.71 14.20 -15.73
C ASP A 61 4.51 13.23 -15.70
N ARG A 62 4.63 12.09 -15.01
CA ARG A 62 3.54 11.09 -14.86
C ARG A 62 2.42 11.52 -13.93
N LEU A 63 2.75 12.25 -12.87
CA LEU A 63 1.78 12.67 -11.86
C LEU A 63 1.22 14.08 -12.09
N ASN A 64 1.56 14.71 -13.24
CA ASN A 64 1.24 16.10 -13.55
C ASN A 64 1.60 17.07 -12.40
N ALA A 65 2.83 16.92 -11.90
CA ALA A 65 3.37 17.66 -10.75
C ALA A 65 4.69 18.36 -11.11
N THR A 66 5.28 19.11 -10.17
CA THR A 66 6.59 19.73 -10.37
C THR A 66 7.73 18.82 -9.89
N PRO A 67 8.91 18.82 -10.54
CA PRO A 67 10.07 18.05 -10.07
C PRO A 67 10.51 18.40 -8.65
N GLY A 68 10.32 19.66 -8.24
CA GLY A 68 10.62 20.12 -6.87
C GLY A 68 9.72 19.48 -5.81
N ALA A 69 8.41 19.44 -6.06
CA ALA A 69 7.45 18.79 -5.17
C ALA A 69 7.73 17.28 -5.05
N ILE A 70 7.95 16.60 -6.18
CA ILE A 70 8.32 15.18 -6.18
C ILE A 70 9.65 14.93 -5.47
N GLY A 71 10.64 15.82 -5.66
CA GLY A 71 11.92 15.75 -4.94
C GLY A 71 11.76 15.81 -3.43
N HIS A 72 10.84 16.64 -2.93
CA HIS A 72 10.52 16.69 -1.50
C HIS A 72 9.96 15.34 -1.00
N HIS A 73 8.97 14.79 -1.69
CA HIS A 73 8.38 13.50 -1.35
C HIS A 73 9.40 12.34 -1.36
N LEU A 74 10.27 12.30 -2.38
CA LEU A 74 11.33 11.30 -2.49
C LEU A 74 12.33 11.40 -1.33
N LYS A 75 12.67 12.61 -0.88
CA LYS A 75 13.55 12.81 0.28
C LYS A 75 12.92 12.28 1.56
N VAL A 76 11.62 12.52 1.78
CA VAL A 76 10.88 11.96 2.93
C VAL A 76 10.87 10.44 2.88
N LEU A 77 10.60 9.85 1.71
CA LEU A 77 10.62 8.39 1.52
C LEU A 77 12.01 7.79 1.73
N GLU A 78 13.08 8.47 1.27
CA GLU A 78 14.47 8.06 1.48
C GLU A 78 14.84 8.09 2.97
N GLN A 79 14.46 9.17 3.68
CA GLN A 79 14.68 9.30 5.13
C GLN A 79 13.92 8.26 5.93
N ALA A 80 12.71 7.88 5.50
CA ALA A 80 11.94 6.79 6.08
C ALA A 80 12.46 5.38 5.73
N GLY A 81 13.45 5.28 4.83
CA GLY A 81 14.00 4.01 4.37
C GLY A 81 13.07 3.24 3.43
N LEU A 82 12.11 3.91 2.78
CA LEU A 82 11.15 3.34 1.85
C LEU A 82 11.57 3.49 0.38
N ALA A 83 12.42 4.48 0.09
CA ALA A 83 13.03 4.66 -1.24
C ALA A 83 14.56 4.76 -1.13
N MET A 84 15.25 4.48 -2.23
CA MET A 84 16.70 4.65 -2.32
C MET A 84 17.15 5.01 -3.73
N ILE A 85 18.30 5.69 -3.81
CA ILE A 85 18.95 6.02 -5.08
C ILE A 85 19.78 4.81 -5.54
N VAL A 86 19.57 4.37 -6.77
CA VAL A 86 20.29 3.23 -7.37
C VAL A 86 21.27 3.64 -8.46
N ALA A 87 21.05 4.79 -9.09
CA ALA A 87 21.96 5.36 -10.07
C ALA A 87 21.88 6.88 -10.09
N ARG A 88 22.93 7.50 -10.63
CA ARG A 88 22.99 8.93 -10.95
C ARG A 88 23.32 9.10 -12.43
N ARG A 89 22.83 10.15 -13.07
CA ARG A 89 23.24 10.56 -14.42
C ARG A 89 23.39 12.06 -14.50
N VAL A 90 24.32 12.55 -15.33
CA VAL A 90 24.37 13.96 -15.69
C VAL A 90 23.40 14.20 -16.84
N THR A 91 22.46 15.12 -16.67
CA THR A 91 21.50 15.52 -17.69
C THR A 91 21.49 17.03 -17.77
N ARG A 92 21.94 17.60 -18.91
CA ARG A 92 22.04 19.05 -19.13
C ARG A 92 22.77 19.77 -17.98
N GLY A 93 23.87 19.20 -17.49
CA GLY A 93 24.68 19.75 -16.39
C GLY A 93 24.13 19.50 -14.98
N ILE A 94 22.96 18.87 -14.82
CA ILE A 94 22.35 18.56 -13.52
C ILE A 94 22.48 17.06 -13.23
N ILE A 95 22.83 16.69 -12.00
CA ILE A 95 22.85 15.29 -11.56
C ILE A 95 21.42 14.81 -11.27
N ALA A 96 20.86 14.03 -12.17
CA ALA A 96 19.61 13.30 -11.98
C ALA A 96 19.86 12.05 -11.14
N LYS A 97 19.04 11.84 -10.10
CA LYS A 97 19.06 10.65 -9.25
C LYS A 97 17.91 9.73 -9.64
N TYR A 98 18.21 8.45 -9.86
CA TYR A 98 17.21 7.41 -10.12
C TYR A 98 16.87 6.71 -8.81
N TYR A 99 15.59 6.73 -8.46
CA TYR A 99 15.06 6.15 -7.23
C TYR A 99 14.30 4.85 -7.52
N THR A 100 14.35 3.93 -6.58
CA THR A 100 13.48 2.75 -6.49
C THR A 100 13.09 2.48 -5.03
N ARG A 101 12.21 1.50 -4.79
CA ARG A 101 11.81 1.04 -3.45
C ARG A 101 12.94 0.30 -2.75
N THR A 102 12.93 0.29 -1.43
CA THR A 102 13.90 -0.50 -0.63
C THR A 102 13.53 -1.97 -0.48
N ALA A 103 12.28 -2.34 -0.77
CA ALA A 103 11.77 -3.71 -0.81
C ALA A 103 10.60 -3.82 -1.78
N ARG A 104 10.31 -5.05 -2.24
CA ARG A 104 9.18 -5.33 -3.15
C ARG A 104 7.83 -5.08 -2.47
N LEU A 105 7.70 -5.47 -1.20
CA LEU A 105 6.50 -5.24 -0.39
C LEU A 105 6.84 -4.48 0.90
N PHE A 106 5.91 -3.62 1.36
CA PHE A 106 5.94 -3.06 2.71
C PHE A 106 4.87 -3.75 3.56
N ASN A 107 5.31 -4.51 4.56
CA ASN A 107 4.43 -5.13 5.54
C ASN A 107 4.20 -4.16 6.70
N TYR A 108 3.02 -4.20 7.30
CA TYR A 108 2.70 -3.40 8.48
C TYR A 108 2.73 -4.31 9.70
N ALA A 109 3.64 -4.06 10.63
CA ALA A 109 3.48 -4.56 11.98
C ALA A 109 2.80 -3.45 12.76
N ALA A 110 1.51 -3.59 13.07
CA ALA A 110 0.87 -2.70 14.03
C ALA A 110 1.54 -2.94 15.38
N PRO A 111 2.30 -1.98 15.95
CA PRO A 111 2.83 -2.18 17.29
C PRO A 111 1.66 -2.28 18.27
N GLU A 112 1.84 -3.08 19.31
CA GLU A 112 0.85 -3.20 20.37
C GLU A 112 0.56 -1.80 20.95
N GLY A 113 -0.70 -1.38 20.93
CA GLY A 113 -1.14 -0.06 21.43
C GLY A 113 -1.38 1.04 20.38
N VAL A 114 -1.10 0.81 19.09
CA VAL A 114 -1.13 1.91 18.10
C VAL A 114 -2.48 2.02 17.38
N ARG A 115 -3.53 2.34 18.15
CA ARG A 115 -4.85 2.73 17.61
C ARG A 115 -4.74 3.94 16.66
N ALA A 116 -3.69 4.76 16.81
CA ALA A 116 -3.38 5.91 15.95
C ALA A 116 -2.71 5.55 14.60
N ALA A 117 -2.03 4.40 14.48
CA ALA A 117 -1.36 3.95 13.23
C ALA A 117 -2.32 3.21 12.31
N LEU A 118 -3.54 2.94 12.79
CA LEU A 118 -4.62 2.49 11.93
C LEU A 118 -4.98 3.53 10.87
N HIS A 119 -4.81 4.83 11.14
CA HIS A 119 -5.18 5.87 10.16
C HIS A 119 -4.32 5.80 8.88
N PRO A 120 -2.98 5.77 8.95
CA PRO A 120 -2.16 5.52 7.76
C PRO A 120 -2.46 4.20 7.05
N MET A 121 -2.76 3.12 7.80
CA MET A 121 -3.17 1.85 7.21
C MET A 121 -4.49 1.97 6.43
N LEU A 122 -5.47 2.72 6.96
CA LEU A 122 -6.73 2.99 6.28
C LEU A 122 -6.52 3.87 5.05
N ASP A 123 -5.60 4.83 5.08
CA ASP A 123 -5.25 5.65 3.91
C ASP A 123 -4.69 4.80 2.76
N ILE A 124 -3.90 3.77 3.07
CA ILE A 124 -3.43 2.78 2.10
C ILE A 124 -4.61 1.97 1.54
N VAL A 125 -5.52 1.50 2.40
CA VAL A 125 -6.73 0.79 1.95
C VAL A 125 -7.58 1.67 1.04
N ASN A 126 -7.73 2.96 1.36
CA ASN A 126 -8.43 3.93 0.52
C ASN A 126 -7.70 4.15 -0.82
N THR A 127 -6.37 4.23 -0.80
CA THR A 127 -5.57 4.36 -2.03
C THR A 127 -5.75 3.13 -2.93
N THR A 128 -5.64 1.92 -2.37
CA THR A 128 -5.87 0.67 -3.12
C THR A 128 -7.31 0.55 -3.61
N ARG A 129 -8.30 1.03 -2.84
CA ARG A 129 -9.70 1.13 -3.29
C ARG A 129 -9.81 2.03 -4.52
N ASP A 130 -9.16 3.19 -4.50
CA ASP A 130 -9.20 4.16 -5.60
C ASP A 130 -8.47 3.63 -6.85
N GLU A 131 -7.33 2.94 -6.68
CA GLU A 131 -6.63 2.25 -7.76
C GLU A 131 -7.49 1.12 -8.37
N LEU A 132 -8.19 0.33 -7.55
CA LEU A 132 -9.12 -0.68 -8.03
C LEU A 132 -10.30 -0.04 -8.79
N ALA A 133 -10.87 1.05 -8.27
CA ALA A 133 -11.95 1.76 -8.94
C ALA A 133 -11.52 2.35 -10.29
N GLN A 134 -10.31 2.92 -10.36
CA GLN A 134 -9.74 3.43 -11.60
C GLN A 134 -9.47 2.29 -12.60
N ALA A 135 -8.87 1.18 -12.16
CA ALA A 135 -8.63 0.02 -13.02
C ALA A 135 -9.93 -0.58 -13.57
N LEU A 136 -10.99 -0.65 -12.75
CA LEU A 136 -12.32 -1.07 -13.18
C LEU A 136 -12.91 -0.15 -14.27
N ALA A 137 -12.66 1.16 -14.17
CA ALA A 137 -13.11 2.15 -15.15
C ALA A 137 -12.29 2.12 -16.45
N ASP A 138 -10.98 1.93 -16.34
CA ASP A 138 -10.04 1.91 -17.47
C ASP A 138 -10.10 0.58 -18.25
N GLY A 139 -10.51 -0.51 -17.59
CA GLY A 139 -10.39 -1.87 -18.11
C GLY A 139 -8.95 -2.40 -18.02
N VAL A 140 -8.76 -3.70 -18.24
CA VAL A 140 -7.42 -4.29 -18.26
C VAL A 140 -6.96 -4.47 -19.71
N PRO A 141 -5.90 -3.79 -20.17
CA PRO A 141 -5.39 -3.97 -21.53
C PRO A 141 -5.06 -5.44 -21.82
N GLY A 142 -5.62 -5.99 -22.89
CA GLY A 142 -5.41 -7.39 -23.29
C GLY A 142 -6.27 -8.43 -22.56
N LEU A 143 -7.19 -8.03 -21.67
CA LEU A 143 -8.19 -8.90 -21.06
C LEU A 143 -9.60 -8.32 -21.28
N GLU A 144 -10.18 -8.57 -22.46
CA GLU A 144 -11.41 -7.93 -22.95
C GLU A 144 -12.66 -8.17 -22.09
N GLU A 145 -12.71 -9.23 -21.28
CA GLU A 145 -13.84 -9.51 -20.36
C GLU A 145 -13.57 -9.10 -18.90
N GLY A 146 -12.40 -8.51 -18.60
CA GLY A 146 -12.05 -8.07 -17.25
C GLY A 146 -11.88 -9.22 -16.26
N PHE A 147 -10.65 -9.63 -15.96
CA PHE A 147 -10.40 -10.57 -14.88
C PHE A 147 -10.58 -9.88 -13.52
N TYR A 148 -11.83 -9.79 -13.05
CA TYR A 148 -12.17 -9.24 -11.75
C TYR A 148 -12.75 -10.34 -10.86
N MET A 149 -11.90 -10.97 -10.05
CA MET A 149 -12.36 -11.86 -9.00
C MET A 149 -12.65 -11.05 -7.73
N ALA A 150 -13.68 -10.18 -7.78
CA ALA A 150 -14.09 -9.36 -6.63
C ALA A 150 -15.25 -10.04 -5.88
N GLY A 151 -14.94 -10.66 -4.75
CA GLY A 151 -15.93 -11.17 -3.81
C GLY A 151 -15.48 -10.90 -2.39
N PHE A 152 -16.41 -10.55 -1.50
CA PHE A 152 -16.14 -10.36 -0.07
C PHE A 152 -16.85 -11.45 0.74
N PRO A 153 -16.48 -12.73 0.56
CA PRO A 153 -17.15 -13.83 1.25
C PRO A 153 -16.95 -13.70 2.76
N ARG A 154 -18.05 -13.71 3.51
CA ARG A 154 -18.03 -13.74 4.97
C ARG A 154 -18.13 -15.19 5.42
N VAL A 155 -17.07 -15.72 6.00
CA VAL A 155 -17.01 -17.12 6.46
C VAL A 155 -16.72 -17.19 7.95
N ARG A 156 -17.42 -18.07 8.66
CA ARG A 156 -17.15 -18.38 10.07
C ARG A 156 -16.19 -19.56 10.14
N LEU A 157 -15.04 -19.37 10.80
CA LEU A 157 -13.97 -20.36 10.89
C LEU A 157 -13.53 -20.59 12.33
N SER A 158 -13.06 -21.81 12.64
CA SER A 158 -12.35 -22.08 13.89
C SER A 158 -10.97 -21.39 13.89
N LYS A 159 -10.38 -21.18 15.07
CA LYS A 159 -9.01 -20.63 15.20
C LYS A 159 -7.98 -21.41 14.36
N SER A 160 -8.00 -22.73 14.43
CA SER A 160 -7.10 -23.59 13.64
C SER A 160 -7.29 -23.44 12.13
N LYS A 161 -8.54 -23.24 11.67
CA LYS A 161 -8.81 -22.98 10.24
C LYS A 161 -8.38 -21.57 9.84
N ILE A 162 -8.55 -20.57 10.70
CA ILE A 162 -8.05 -19.21 10.49
C ILE A 162 -6.54 -19.23 10.24
N GLU A 163 -5.78 -19.85 11.14
CA GLU A 163 -4.32 -19.97 11.02
C GLU A 163 -3.92 -20.70 9.74
N LYS A 164 -4.58 -21.83 9.43
CA LYS A 164 -4.32 -22.60 8.20
C LYS A 164 -4.57 -21.78 6.93
N TYR A 165 -5.68 -21.05 6.83
CA TYR A 165 -5.98 -20.26 5.64
C TYR A 165 -5.12 -19.00 5.55
N ALA A 166 -4.81 -18.36 6.68
CA ALA A 166 -3.86 -17.24 6.71
C ALA A 166 -2.50 -17.66 6.14
N GLN A 167 -1.96 -18.82 6.57
CA GLN A 167 -0.72 -19.36 6.02
C GLN A 167 -0.78 -19.66 4.53
N ARG A 168 -1.90 -20.20 4.03
CA ARG A 168 -2.06 -20.48 2.58
C ARG A 168 -2.13 -19.21 1.75
N ILE A 169 -2.85 -18.21 2.22
CA ILE A 169 -2.94 -16.92 1.53
C ILE A 169 -1.57 -16.23 1.54
N GLU A 170 -0.85 -16.28 2.67
CA GLU A 170 0.51 -15.80 2.76
C GLU A 170 1.45 -16.53 1.80
N ALA A 171 1.35 -17.86 1.67
CA ALA A 171 2.13 -18.62 0.70
C ALA A 171 1.84 -18.21 -0.76
N ILE A 172 0.57 -17.93 -1.11
CA ILE A 172 0.20 -17.43 -2.44
C ILE A 172 0.84 -16.06 -2.69
N LYS A 173 0.72 -15.14 -1.72
CA LYS A 173 1.36 -13.82 -1.76
C LYS A 173 2.88 -13.96 -1.96
N ASP A 174 3.53 -14.83 -1.19
CA ASP A 174 4.98 -15.02 -1.26
C ASP A 174 5.42 -15.61 -2.59
N ASN A 175 4.63 -16.51 -3.19
CA ASN A 175 4.90 -17.03 -4.53
C ASN A 175 4.79 -15.92 -5.58
N LEU A 176 3.73 -15.12 -5.55
CA LEU A 176 3.56 -13.97 -6.46
C LEU A 176 4.71 -12.96 -6.34
N LEU A 177 5.19 -12.67 -5.13
CA LEU A 177 6.30 -11.72 -4.91
C LEU A 177 7.65 -12.23 -5.41
N LYS A 178 7.82 -13.54 -5.54
CA LYS A 178 9.05 -14.19 -6.04
C LYS A 178 9.08 -14.29 -7.56
N GLU A 179 7.94 -14.16 -8.23
CA GLU A 179 7.89 -14.13 -9.70
C GLU A 179 8.77 -13.02 -10.26
N LYS A 180 9.40 -13.29 -11.40
CA LYS A 180 10.21 -12.29 -12.10
C LYS A 180 9.26 -11.36 -12.87
N PRO A 181 9.46 -10.03 -12.81
CA PRO A 181 8.68 -9.10 -13.62
C PRO A 181 8.79 -9.46 -15.11
N ASP A 182 7.65 -9.60 -15.78
CA ASP A 182 7.57 -9.72 -17.23
C ASP A 182 7.51 -8.33 -17.85
N SER A 183 8.43 -8.02 -18.76
CA SER A 183 8.49 -6.73 -19.44
C SER A 183 7.29 -6.44 -20.34
N ASN A 184 6.57 -7.48 -20.78
CA ASN A 184 5.34 -7.35 -21.57
C ASN A 184 4.06 -7.52 -20.71
N GLY A 185 4.23 -7.69 -19.39
CA GLY A 185 3.13 -7.90 -18.46
C GLY A 185 2.37 -6.62 -18.10
N VAL A 186 1.16 -6.80 -17.57
CA VAL A 186 0.35 -5.70 -17.00
C VAL A 186 0.59 -5.63 -15.50
N VAL A 187 0.74 -4.41 -14.97
CA VAL A 187 0.87 -4.20 -13.52
C VAL A 187 -0.48 -4.41 -12.86
N MET A 188 -0.60 -5.52 -12.11
CA MET A 188 -1.82 -5.84 -11.37
C MET A 188 -1.67 -5.44 -9.91
N GLY A 189 -2.65 -4.68 -9.40
CA GLY A 189 -2.83 -4.45 -7.97
C GLY A 189 -3.48 -5.66 -7.32
N PHE A 190 -2.94 -6.15 -6.21
CA PHE A 190 -3.54 -7.24 -5.42
C PHE A 190 -3.46 -6.92 -3.93
N GLY A 191 -4.61 -6.94 -3.26
CA GLY A 191 -4.71 -6.73 -1.82
C GLY A 191 -5.78 -7.65 -1.23
N PHE A 192 -5.48 -8.24 -0.09
CA PHE A 192 -6.44 -8.99 0.71
C PHE A 192 -6.23 -8.63 2.18
N ALA A 193 -7.32 -8.58 2.93
CA ALA A 193 -7.28 -8.36 4.37
C ALA A 193 -8.06 -9.48 5.05
N PHE A 194 -7.44 -10.11 6.05
CA PHE A 194 -8.10 -11.08 6.91
C PHE A 194 -8.30 -10.46 8.28
N PHE A 195 -9.55 -10.16 8.64
CA PHE A 195 -9.89 -9.39 9.84
C PHE A 195 -11.17 -9.91 10.49
N THR A 196 -11.32 -9.64 11.79
CA THR A 196 -12.57 -9.92 12.49
C THR A 196 -13.65 -8.95 12.04
N GLN A 197 -14.81 -9.46 11.63
CA GLN A 197 -15.97 -8.63 11.30
C GLN A 197 -16.49 -7.88 12.53
N PRO A 198 -17.16 -6.73 12.36
CA PRO A 198 -17.79 -5.99 13.45
C PRO A 198 -18.74 -6.84 14.30
N ASN A 199 -18.96 -6.45 15.55
CA ASN A 199 -19.73 -7.23 16.52
C ASN A 199 -21.13 -7.63 16.02
N TYR A 200 -21.81 -6.78 15.24
CA TYR A 200 -23.14 -7.09 14.68
C TYR A 200 -23.14 -8.24 13.65
N VAL A 201 -21.97 -8.60 13.10
CA VAL A 201 -21.79 -9.76 12.20
C VAL A 201 -21.34 -11.00 13.01
N GLN A 202 -20.76 -10.79 14.19
CA GLN A 202 -20.27 -11.88 15.04
C GLN A 202 -21.41 -12.59 15.77
N SER A 203 -22.48 -11.87 16.12
CA SER A 203 -23.64 -12.41 16.83
C SER A 203 -24.20 -13.61 16.08
N LEU A 204 -24.11 -14.77 16.73
CA LEU A 204 -25.00 -15.88 16.44
C LEU A 204 -26.35 -15.38 16.94
N GLY A 205 -27.35 -15.25 16.06
CA GLY A 205 -28.67 -14.78 16.48
C GLY A 205 -29.22 -15.63 17.61
N THR A 206 -29.01 -15.22 18.85
CA THR A 206 -29.94 -15.48 19.94
C THR A 206 -30.86 -14.27 19.95
N SER A 207 -31.97 -14.40 19.23
CA SER A 207 -33.16 -13.65 19.59
C SER A 207 -33.52 -14.07 21.02
N SER A 208 -33.05 -13.33 22.02
CA SER A 208 -33.79 -13.21 23.26
C SER A 208 -34.79 -12.08 23.04
N ALA A 209 -35.97 -12.46 22.56
CA ALA A 209 -37.16 -11.70 22.84
C ALA A 209 -37.30 -11.65 24.37
N GLU A 210 -36.78 -10.58 25.00
CA GLU A 210 -37.23 -10.03 26.28
C GLU A 210 -36.35 -8.83 26.69
N ALA A 211 -37.02 -7.75 27.10
CA ALA A 211 -36.52 -6.50 27.69
C ALA A 211 -35.83 -5.52 26.69
N GLN A 212 -36.40 -4.37 26.28
CA GLN A 212 -37.40 -3.50 26.91
C GLN A 212 -38.13 -2.67 25.83
N SER A 213 -39.46 -2.71 25.86
CA SER A 213 -40.35 -1.77 25.16
C SER A 213 -40.12 -0.32 25.62
N PRO A 214 -40.41 0.70 24.77
CA PRO A 214 -40.07 2.09 25.03
C PRO A 214 -40.90 2.69 26.18
N LYS A 215 -40.26 3.38 27.13
CA LYS A 215 -40.99 4.20 28.12
C LYS A 215 -41.63 5.41 27.42
N PRO A 216 -42.88 5.76 27.77
CA PRO A 216 -43.65 6.78 27.06
C PRO A 216 -43.16 8.19 27.35
N ALA A 217 -43.29 9.07 26.35
CA ALA A 217 -43.09 10.51 26.48
C ALA A 217 -43.98 11.10 27.60
N LYS A 218 -43.35 11.71 28.60
CA LYS A 218 -44.06 12.57 29.56
C LYS A 218 -44.51 13.84 28.84
N ARG A 219 -45.81 13.93 28.55
CA ARG A 219 -46.53 15.19 28.39
C ARG A 219 -46.45 15.96 29.72
N THR A 220 -45.93 17.18 29.68
CA THR A 220 -46.21 18.19 30.71
C THR A 220 -46.88 19.39 30.05
N ARG A 221 -48.22 19.39 30.08
CA ARG A 221 -49.10 20.57 30.10
C ARG A 221 -49.37 20.77 31.61
N LYS A 222 -49.29 21.92 32.27
CA LYS A 222 -49.84 23.25 31.99
C LYS A 222 -49.33 24.26 33.06
N GLN A 223 -49.27 25.53 32.65
CA GLN A 223 -49.75 26.75 33.35
C GLN A 223 -49.28 27.05 34.78
N LYS A 224 -48.56 28.17 34.92
CA LYS A 224 -49.16 29.42 35.42
C LYS A 224 -48.70 30.57 34.53
#